data_AF-A0A1Y2SV65-F1
#
_entry.id   AF-A0A1Y2SV65-F1
#
_cell.length_a   1.000
_cell.length_b   1.000
_cell.length_c   1.000
_cell.angle_alpha   90.00
_cell.angle_beta   90.00
_cell.angle_gamma   90.00
#
_symmetry.space_group_name_H-M   'P 1'
#
loop_
_entity.id
_entity.type
_entity.pdbx_description
1 polymer ?
#
loop_
_entity_poly.entity_id
_entity_poly.type
_entity_poly.pdbx_seq_one_letter_code
_entity_poly.pdbx_strand_id
1 'polypeptide(L)'
;MSKEADERILALVQPEYMKKIPAFIRGHATGNSCRLIEKEYPDLYAAFEADGSASGVEAELPSDVVEQMRALINGIFEQRMRKHHML
;
A
#
# COMPACT_ATOMS: atom_id res chain seq x y z
N MET A 1 -5.82 11.26 3.15
CA MET A 1 -5.44 10.36 2.05
C MET A 1 -4.96 11.19 0.89
N SER A 2 -3.65 11.36 0.81
CA SER A 2 -3.00 11.83 -0.41
C SER A 2 -3.08 10.73 -1.47
N LYS A 3 -3.56 11.08 -2.67
CA LYS A 3 -3.60 10.15 -3.80
C LYS A 3 -2.20 9.63 -4.16
N GLU A 4 -1.18 10.46 -4.00
CA GLU A 4 0.19 10.09 -4.31
C GLU A 4 0.74 9.03 -3.35
N ALA A 5 0.46 9.14 -2.05
CA ALA A 5 0.82 8.09 -1.10
C ALA A 5 0.14 6.77 -1.45
N ASP A 6 -1.16 6.83 -1.76
CA ASP A 6 -1.90 5.64 -2.15
C ASP A 6 -1.27 4.99 -3.38
N GLU A 7 -0.96 5.74 -4.43
CA GLU A 7 -0.33 5.20 -5.64
C GLU A 7 1.04 4.58 -5.36
N ARG A 8 1.88 5.22 -4.54
CA ARG A 8 3.21 4.70 -4.16
C ARG A 8 3.11 3.43 -3.31
N ILE A 9 2.19 3.39 -2.36
CA ILE A 9 1.95 2.22 -1.50
C ILE A 9 1.39 1.06 -2.33
N LEU A 10 0.44 1.34 -3.23
CA LEU A 10 -0.17 0.33 -4.08
C LEU A 10 0.83 -0.24 -5.09
N ALA A 11 1.84 0.53 -5.51
CA ALA A 11 2.94 0.03 -6.34
C ALA A 11 3.78 -1.07 -5.64
N LEU A 12 3.78 -1.12 -4.30
CA LEU A 12 4.48 -2.14 -3.52
C LEU A 12 3.71 -3.46 -3.40
N VAL A 13 2.43 -3.49 -3.82
CA VAL A 13 1.59 -4.69 -3.75
C VAL A 13 2.02 -5.70 -4.80
N GLN A 14 2.09 -6.97 -4.39
CA GLN A 14 2.42 -8.05 -5.31
C GLN A 14 1.40 -8.13 -6.47
N PRO A 15 1.86 -8.24 -7.72
CA PRO A 15 0.97 -8.25 -8.88
C PRO A 15 0.01 -9.46 -8.87
N GLU A 16 0.38 -10.56 -8.23
CA GLU A 16 -0.48 -11.75 -8.07
C GLU A 16 -1.77 -11.43 -7.31
N TYR A 17 -1.67 -10.61 -6.26
CA TYR A 17 -2.79 -10.15 -5.47
C TYR A 17 -3.73 -9.29 -6.30
N MET A 18 -3.18 -8.35 -7.07
CA MET A 18 -3.99 -7.50 -7.95
C MET A 18 -4.68 -8.29 -9.06
N LYS A 19 -4.04 -9.35 -9.59
CA LYS A 19 -4.62 -10.23 -10.61
C LYS A 19 -5.81 -11.04 -10.09
N LYS A 20 -5.75 -11.51 -8.84
CA LYS A 20 -6.83 -12.29 -8.22
C LYS A 20 -8.05 -11.45 -7.86
N ILE A 21 -7.86 -10.16 -7.62
CA ILE A 21 -8.95 -9.25 -7.22
C ILE A 21 -9.69 -8.72 -8.46
N PRO A 22 -11.02 -8.94 -8.58
CA PRO A 22 -11.83 -8.40 -9.65
C PRO A 22 -11.76 -6.87 -9.72
N ALA A 23 -11.68 -6.32 -10.94
CA ALA A 23 -11.46 -4.88 -11.16
C ALA A 23 -12.52 -3.98 -10.51
N PHE A 24 -13.79 -4.43 -10.45
CA PHE A 24 -14.90 -3.67 -9.88
C PHE A 24 -14.82 -3.50 -8.35
N ILE A 25 -14.13 -4.40 -7.64
CA ILE A 25 -13.88 -4.25 -6.18
C ILE A 25 -12.47 -3.76 -5.87
N ARG A 26 -11.56 -3.72 -6.86
CA ARG A 26 -10.16 -3.36 -6.65
C ARG A 26 -10.03 -1.99 -5.98
N GLY A 27 -10.73 -0.97 -6.47
CA GLY A 27 -10.70 0.38 -5.88
C GLY A 27 -11.16 0.43 -4.42
N HIS A 28 -12.18 -0.36 -4.06
CA HIS A 28 -12.65 -0.43 -2.68
C HIS A 28 -11.66 -1.19 -1.77
N ALA A 29 -11.06 -2.27 -2.28
CA ALA A 29 -10.06 -3.03 -1.57
C ALA A 29 -8.79 -2.19 -1.32
N THR A 30 -8.27 -1.55 -2.37
CA THR A 30 -7.06 -0.72 -2.28
C THR A 30 -7.28 0.49 -1.38
N GLY A 31 -8.39 1.22 -1.55
CA GLY A 31 -8.72 2.37 -0.71
C GLY A 31 -8.88 2.02 0.77
N ASN A 32 -9.57 0.91 1.10
CA ASN A 32 -9.66 0.48 2.49
C ASN A 32 -8.33 0.00 3.06
N SER A 33 -7.43 -0.56 2.24
CA SER A 33 -6.09 -0.91 2.72
C SER A 33 -5.29 0.34 3.05
N CYS A 34 -5.20 1.32 2.14
CA CYS A 34 -4.48 2.56 2.41
C CYS A 34 -5.06 3.33 3.61
N ARG A 35 -6.39 3.41 3.72
CA ARG A 35 -7.07 4.01 4.89
C ARG A 35 -6.71 3.32 6.21
N LEU A 36 -6.56 2.00 6.18
CA LEU A 36 -6.15 1.24 7.36
C LEU A 36 -4.72 1.62 7.77
N ILE A 37 -3.81 1.69 6.80
CA ILE A 37 -2.41 2.08 7.02
C ILE A 37 -2.31 3.51 7.53
N GLU A 38 -3.00 4.47 6.91
CA GLU A 38 -3.06 5.87 7.37
C GLU A 38 -3.52 5.97 8.83
N LYS A 39 -4.46 5.12 9.25
CA LYS A 39 -5.00 5.14 10.60
C LYS A 39 -4.11 4.45 11.63
N GLU A 40 -3.54 3.30 11.29
CA GLU A 40 -2.75 2.48 12.22
C GLU A 40 -1.27 2.85 12.23
N TYR A 41 -0.76 3.33 11.10
CA TYR A 41 0.63 3.67 10.85
C TYR A 41 0.74 5.06 10.17
N PRO A 42 0.24 6.12 10.81
CA PRO A 42 0.21 7.46 10.22
C PRO A 42 1.61 7.97 9.84
N ASP A 43 2.63 7.74 10.67
CA ASP A 43 4.02 8.12 10.38
C ASP A 43 4.59 7.39 9.15
N LEU A 44 4.26 6.10 9.01
CA LEU A 44 4.69 5.30 7.87
C LEU A 44 3.96 5.74 6.60
N TYR A 45 2.66 6.05 6.68
CA TYR A 45 1.88 6.55 5.55
C TYR A 45 2.37 7.95 5.12
N ALA A 46 2.64 8.84 6.09
CA ALA A 46 3.15 10.19 5.84
C ALA A 46 4.50 10.19 5.12
N ALA A 47 5.36 9.20 5.36
CA ALA A 47 6.61 9.03 4.60
C ALA A 47 6.35 8.80 3.10
N PHE A 48 5.19 8.26 2.73
CA PHE A 48 4.78 8.06 1.35
C PHE A 48 3.95 9.24 0.80
N GLU A 49 3.40 10.11 1.65
CA GLU A 49 2.75 11.36 1.23
C GLU A 49 3.80 12.29 0.63
N ALA A 50 3.60 12.68 -0.63
CA ALA A 50 4.47 13.62 -1.31
C ALA A 50 4.20 15.04 -0.79
N ASP A 51 4.98 15.47 0.20
CA ASP A 51 5.13 16.89 0.52
C ASP A 51 6.61 17.24 0.68
N GLY A 52 7.18 17.83 -0.38
CA GLY A 52 8.27 18.82 -0.29
C GLY A 52 9.72 18.40 -0.03
N SER A 53 10.04 17.21 0.50
CA SER A 53 11.44 16.89 0.87
C SER A 53 12.12 15.72 0.17
N ALA A 54 11.46 15.03 -0.77
CA ALA A 54 12.12 13.97 -1.52
C ALA A 54 11.62 13.90 -2.97
N SER A 55 12.36 14.57 -3.84
CA SER A 55 12.16 14.54 -5.28
C SER A 55 12.62 13.19 -5.83
N GLY A 56 11.69 12.38 -6.34
CA GLY A 56 11.99 11.14 -7.06
C GLY A 56 11.53 9.89 -6.31
N VAL A 57 10.72 9.08 -7.00
CA VAL A 57 10.04 7.87 -6.50
C VAL A 57 11.00 6.81 -5.93
N GLU A 58 12.32 6.95 -6.11
CA GLU A 58 13.33 5.98 -5.68
C GLU A 58 14.52 6.61 -4.92
N ALA A 59 14.55 7.92 -4.68
CA ALA A 59 15.80 8.58 -4.28
C ALA A 59 16.06 8.71 -2.77
N GLU A 60 15.06 8.78 -1.88
CA GLU A 60 15.33 9.21 -0.48
C GLU A 60 14.54 8.49 0.63
N LEU A 61 13.70 7.48 0.32
CA LEU A 61 13.08 6.68 1.38
C LEU A 61 14.04 5.58 1.84
N PRO A 62 14.29 5.44 3.15
CA PRO A 62 15.17 4.39 3.65
C PRO A 62 14.55 3.02 3.30
N SER A 63 15.40 2.07 2.86
CA SER A 63 14.95 0.73 2.46
C SER A 63 14.09 0.05 3.53
N ASP A 64 14.41 0.28 4.80
CA ASP A 64 13.65 -0.24 5.94
C ASP A 64 12.18 0.23 5.94
N VAL A 65 11.91 1.50 5.64
CA VAL A 65 10.54 2.05 5.53
C VAL A 65 9.80 1.44 4.34
N VAL A 66 10.50 1.26 3.21
CA VAL A 66 9.91 0.65 2.01
C VAL A 66 9.59 -0.82 2.24
N GLU A 67 10.49 -1.58 2.86
CA GLU A 67 10.29 -2.99 3.19
C GLU A 67 9.18 -3.17 4.22
N GLN A 68 9.13 -2.33 5.25
CA GLN A 68 8.05 -2.32 6.24
C GLN A 68 6.70 -2.05 5.56
N MET A 69 6.59 -0.99 4.76
CA MET A 69 5.35 -0.68 4.04
C MET A 69 4.93 -1.81 3.11
N ARG A 70 5.89 -2.39 2.38
CA ARG A 70 5.66 -3.52 1.48
C ARG A 70 5.13 -4.74 2.24
N ALA A 71 5.76 -5.12 3.35
CA ALA A 71 5.32 -6.25 4.16
C ALA A 71 3.90 -6.01 4.71
N LEU A 72 3.62 -4.79 5.12
CA LEU A 72 2.36 -4.41 5.72
C LEU A 72 1.20 -4.41 4.70
N ILE A 73 1.37 -3.74 3.57
CA ILE A 73 0.34 -3.72 2.53
C ILE A 73 0.10 -5.12 1.97
N ASN A 74 1.17 -5.89 1.70
CA ASN A 74 1.03 -7.26 1.20
C ASN A 74 0.39 -8.19 2.25
N GLY A 75 0.72 -8.02 3.54
CA GLY A 75 0.09 -8.76 4.64
C GLY A 75 -1.41 -8.48 4.75
N ILE A 76 -1.86 -7.24 4.53
CA ILE A 76 -3.29 -6.90 4.49
C ILE A 76 -3.98 -7.63 3.33
N PHE A 77 -3.38 -7.61 2.14
CA PHE A 77 -3.92 -8.29 0.96
C PHE A 77 -3.93 -9.81 1.12
N GLU A 78 -2.87 -10.39 1.67
CA GLU A 78 -2.78 -11.81 1.95
C GLU A 78 -3.88 -12.25 2.91
N GLN A 79 -4.03 -11.56 4.06
CA GLN A 79 -5.07 -11.88 5.04
C GLN A 79 -6.48 -11.82 4.43
N ARG A 80 -6.73 -10.80 3.58
CA ARG A 80 -8.01 -10.71 2.86
C ARG A 80 -8.20 -11.88 1.90
N MET A 81 -7.19 -12.23 1.11
CA MET A 81 -7.29 -13.36 0.18
C MET A 81 -7.47 -14.69 0.92
N ARG A 82 -6.78 -14.91 2.03
CA ARG A 82 -6.98 -16.09 2.88
C ARG A 82 -8.40 -16.16 3.41
N LYS A 83 -8.95 -15.02 3.90
CA LYS A 83 -10.34 -14.93 4.37
C LYS A 83 -11.36 -15.25 3.28
N HIS A 84 -11.05 -14.94 2.02
CA HIS A 84 -11.91 -15.21 0.87
C HIS A 84 -11.55 -16.49 0.11
N HIS A 85 -10.68 -17.35 0.65
CA HIS A 85 -10.21 -18.59 0.03
C HIS A 85 -9.65 -18.41 -1.39
N MET A 86 -8.93 -17.30 -1.60
CA MET A 86 -8.33 -16.92 -2.88
C MET A 86 -6.83 -17.26 -2.95
N LEU A 87 -6.24 -17.79 -1.87
CA LEU A 87 -4.84 -18.20 -1.78
C LEU A 87 -4.71 -19.71 -1.84
#